data_AF-A0A1E5T0V4-F1
#
_entry.id   AF-A0A1E5T0V4-F1
#
_cell.length_a   1.000
_cell.length_b   1.000
_cell.length_c   1.000
_cell.angle_alpha   90.00
_cell.angle_beta   90.00
_cell.angle_gamma   90.00
#
_symmetry.space_group_name_H-M   'P 1'
#
loop_
_entity.id
_entity.type
_entity.pdbx_description
1 polymer ?
#
loop_
_entity_poly.entity_id
_entity_poly.type
_entity_poly.pdbx_seq_one_letter_code
_entity_poly.pdbx_strand_id
1 'polypeptide(L)'
;MTVRESRVIRNFILKANVEEMEFYEEIYDHIASSYEQRASADECIEDHITNVIVPSFGGVEGLESMVDKQKRLSRTRVFNNAFKKFSAFFTTASGLLKSLLVASFIYLLSTFASEFIFLTTIDIIFIIPAITAYVMQLRFKYLCRKRRLPFKTSFTNQMVFLISIMCIGLFQGLPDIIHRIAVGSRFNTLTYLEQFDFIFFPVVFLFTIYTWVCLTLIAKSTRLNTSATL
;
A
#
# COMPACT_ATOMS: atom_id res chain seq x y z
N MET A 1 12.69 -30.66 -1.32
CA MET A 1 12.77 -30.04 -2.66
C MET A 1 14.21 -29.69 -3.01
N THR A 2 14.68 -30.00 -4.22
CA THR A 2 16.04 -29.71 -4.70
C THR A 2 16.17 -28.30 -5.29
N VAL A 3 17.40 -27.79 -5.44
CA VAL A 3 17.69 -26.50 -6.09
C VAL A 3 17.19 -26.46 -7.55
N ARG A 4 17.23 -27.61 -8.23
CA ARG A 4 16.72 -27.75 -9.59
C ARG A 4 15.20 -27.59 -9.62
N GLU A 5 14.47 -28.29 -8.75
CA GLU A 5 13.01 -28.20 -8.66
C GLU A 5 12.55 -26.77 -8.37
N SER A 6 13.17 -26.12 -7.39
CA SER A 6 12.87 -24.72 -7.04
C SER A 6 13.07 -23.77 -8.24
N ARG A 7 14.09 -24.03 -9.09
CA ARG A 7 14.35 -23.24 -10.29
C ARG A 7 13.28 -23.47 -11.37
N VAL A 8 12.77 -24.69 -11.51
CA VAL A 8 11.68 -25.00 -12.47
C VAL A 8 10.42 -24.24 -12.07
N ILE A 9 10.01 -24.32 -10.79
CA ILE A 9 8.85 -23.59 -10.26
C ILE A 9 9.02 -22.09 -10.49
N ARG A 10 10.19 -21.53 -10.14
CA ARG A 10 10.49 -20.11 -10.36
C ARG A 10 10.33 -19.70 -11.83
N ASN A 11 10.87 -20.48 -12.75
CA ASN A 11 10.79 -20.18 -14.18
C ASN A 11 9.34 -20.26 -14.70
N PHE A 12 8.54 -21.17 -14.18
CA PHE A 12 7.12 -21.26 -14.50
C PHE A 12 6.37 -20.00 -14.05
N ILE A 13 6.53 -19.58 -12.79
CA ILE A 13 5.86 -18.39 -12.25
C ILE A 13 6.29 -17.12 -12.99
N LEU A 14 7.58 -16.99 -13.32
CA LEU A 14 8.08 -15.83 -14.09
C LEU A 14 7.52 -15.79 -15.52
N LYS A 15 7.30 -16.94 -16.16
CA LYS A 15 6.64 -17.01 -17.47
C LYS A 15 5.18 -16.58 -17.40
N ALA A 16 4.53 -16.77 -16.26
CA ALA A 16 3.17 -16.28 -16.00
C ALA A 16 3.10 -14.78 -15.65
N ASN A 17 4.23 -14.05 -15.75
CA ASN A 17 4.32 -12.60 -15.53
C ASN A 17 3.86 -12.13 -14.13
N VAL A 18 4.04 -12.98 -13.11
CA VAL A 18 3.77 -12.62 -11.72
C VAL A 18 5.00 -11.93 -11.13
N GLU A 19 4.98 -10.58 -11.13
CA GLU A 19 6.10 -9.77 -10.65
C GLU A 19 5.95 -9.31 -9.19
N GLU A 20 4.74 -9.40 -8.62
CA GLU A 20 4.46 -9.02 -7.24
C GLU A 20 4.81 -10.15 -6.26
N MET A 21 5.56 -9.78 -5.23
CA MET A 21 6.07 -10.68 -4.20
C MET A 21 5.01 -11.56 -3.56
N GLU A 22 3.88 -10.98 -3.15
CA GLU A 22 2.85 -11.71 -2.39
C GLU A 22 2.25 -12.86 -3.22
N PHE A 23 2.00 -12.62 -4.51
CA PHE A 23 1.43 -13.62 -5.40
C PHE A 23 2.49 -14.63 -5.84
N TYR A 24 3.73 -14.18 -6.05
CA TYR A 24 4.84 -15.07 -6.32
C TYR A 24 5.03 -16.09 -5.19
N GLU A 25 5.06 -15.63 -3.94
CA GLU A 25 5.24 -16.49 -2.76
C GLU A 25 4.07 -17.47 -2.59
N GLU A 26 2.83 -17.00 -2.75
CA GLU A 26 1.64 -17.84 -2.62
C GLU A 26 1.57 -18.93 -3.70
N ILE A 27 1.85 -18.59 -4.97
CA ILE A 27 1.88 -19.58 -6.05
C ILE A 27 3.04 -20.55 -5.86
N TYR A 28 4.22 -20.06 -5.46
CA TYR A 28 5.38 -20.91 -5.21
C TYR A 28 5.09 -21.92 -4.09
N ASP A 29 4.53 -21.45 -2.97
CA ASP A 29 4.19 -22.29 -1.81
C ASP A 29 3.12 -23.33 -2.17
N HIS A 30 2.11 -22.93 -2.95
CA HIS A 30 1.09 -23.85 -3.44
C HIS A 30 1.67 -24.95 -4.33
N ILE A 31 2.58 -24.61 -5.26
CA ILE A 31 3.23 -25.60 -6.12
C ILE A 31 4.17 -26.50 -5.32
N ALA A 32 4.98 -25.92 -4.43
CA ALA A 32 5.91 -26.68 -3.60
C ALA A 32 5.17 -27.67 -2.68
N SER A 33 4.13 -27.21 -1.99
CA SER A 33 3.31 -28.04 -1.10
C SER A 33 2.60 -29.15 -1.87
N SER A 34 2.03 -28.86 -3.04
CA SER A 34 1.41 -29.87 -3.91
C SER A 34 2.43 -30.92 -4.37
N TYR A 35 3.64 -30.50 -4.74
CA TYR A 35 4.70 -31.41 -5.17
C TYR A 35 5.25 -32.27 -4.03
N GLU A 36 5.29 -31.73 -2.80
CA GLU A 36 5.66 -32.52 -1.62
C GLU A 36 4.61 -33.58 -1.30
N GLN A 37 3.34 -33.32 -1.61
CA GLN A 37 2.20 -34.23 -1.44
C GLN A 37 1.90 -35.09 -2.67
N ARG A 38 2.82 -35.14 -3.64
CA ARG A 38 2.62 -35.88 -4.90
C ARG A 38 2.34 -37.36 -4.65
N ALA A 39 1.46 -37.93 -5.49
CA ALA A 39 1.02 -39.31 -5.36
C ALA A 39 2.13 -40.34 -5.67
N SER A 40 3.09 -39.97 -6.54
CA SER A 40 4.23 -40.82 -6.90
C SER A 40 5.54 -40.12 -6.60
N ALA A 41 6.43 -40.78 -5.86
CA ALA A 41 7.75 -40.24 -5.54
C ALA A 41 8.61 -39.98 -6.79
N ASP A 42 8.36 -40.74 -7.87
CA ASP A 42 9.09 -40.70 -9.14
C ASP A 42 8.59 -39.61 -10.11
N GLU A 43 7.50 -38.91 -9.77
CA GLU A 43 6.96 -37.83 -10.62
C GLU A 43 7.94 -36.65 -10.69
N CYS A 44 8.28 -36.26 -11.93
CA CYS A 44 9.12 -35.11 -12.20
C CYS A 44 8.35 -33.80 -11.96
N ILE A 45 9.02 -32.75 -11.50
CA ILE A 45 8.38 -31.46 -11.21
C ILE A 45 7.76 -30.81 -12.46
N GLU A 46 8.40 -30.96 -13.62
CA GLU A 46 7.88 -30.49 -14.90
C GLU A 46 6.54 -31.16 -15.26
N ASP A 47 6.45 -32.47 -15.02
CA ASP A 47 5.24 -33.26 -15.26
C ASP A 47 4.16 -32.89 -14.24
N HIS A 48 4.52 -32.74 -12.97
CA HIS A 48 3.59 -32.31 -11.92
C HIS A 48 2.98 -30.94 -12.20
N ILE A 49 3.82 -29.99 -12.65
CA ILE A 49 3.32 -28.65 -13.02
C ILE A 49 2.34 -28.75 -14.19
N THR A 50 2.66 -29.54 -15.21
CA THR A 50 1.86 -29.62 -16.43
C THR A 50 0.55 -30.40 -16.22
N ASN A 51 0.59 -31.49 -15.45
CA ASN A 51 -0.51 -32.44 -15.33
C ASN A 51 -1.40 -32.19 -14.10
N VAL A 52 -0.87 -31.56 -13.05
CA VAL A 52 -1.60 -31.31 -11.80
C VAL A 52 -1.83 -29.81 -11.62
N ILE A 53 -0.76 -29.02 -11.60
CA ILE A 53 -0.84 -27.60 -11.24
C ILE A 53 -1.62 -26.78 -12.27
N VAL A 54 -1.23 -26.83 -13.56
CA VAL A 54 -1.87 -26.04 -14.62
C VAL A 54 -3.37 -26.38 -14.72
N PRO A 55 -3.80 -27.65 -14.74
CA PRO A 55 -5.21 -28.00 -14.69
C PRO A 55 -5.92 -27.56 -13.41
N SER A 56 -5.27 -27.67 -12.24
CA SER A 56 -5.86 -27.24 -10.97
C SER A 56 -6.17 -25.75 -10.91
N PHE A 57 -5.36 -24.93 -11.61
CA PHE A 57 -5.62 -23.51 -11.75
C PHE A 57 -6.66 -23.20 -12.84
N GLY A 58 -7.07 -24.14 -13.69
CA GLY A 58 -7.93 -23.88 -14.84
C GLY A 58 -7.18 -23.36 -16.06
N GLY A 59 -5.90 -23.73 -16.22
CA GLY A 59 -5.04 -23.22 -17.28
C GLY A 59 -4.46 -21.83 -16.98
N VAL A 60 -3.99 -21.15 -18.02
CA VAL A 60 -3.39 -19.80 -17.91
C VAL A 60 -4.43 -18.76 -17.48
N GLU A 61 -5.62 -18.79 -18.09
CA GLU A 61 -6.72 -17.86 -17.74
C GLU A 61 -7.14 -18.01 -16.28
N GLY A 62 -7.18 -19.24 -15.78
CA GLY A 62 -7.54 -19.51 -14.40
C GLY A 62 -6.47 -19.04 -13.41
N LEU A 63 -5.18 -19.13 -13.76
CA LEU A 63 -4.09 -18.53 -12.98
C LEU A 63 -4.20 -16.99 -12.92
N GLU A 64 -4.48 -16.33 -14.05
CA GLU A 64 -4.73 -14.89 -14.09
C GLU A 64 -5.93 -14.50 -13.22
N SER A 65 -7.03 -15.26 -13.32
CA SER A 65 -8.23 -15.02 -12.52
C SER A 65 -7.97 -15.16 -11.01
N MET A 66 -7.09 -16.10 -10.63
CA MET A 66 -6.68 -16.28 -9.24
C MET A 66 -5.88 -15.08 -8.74
N VAL A 67 -4.90 -14.63 -9.52
CA VAL A 67 -4.09 -13.44 -9.21
C VAL A 67 -5.00 -12.22 -9.07
N ASP A 68 -5.97 -12.02 -9.97
CA ASP A 68 -6.92 -10.91 -9.89
C ASP A 68 -7.82 -10.98 -8.66
N LYS A 69 -8.31 -12.18 -8.32
CA LYS A 69 -9.10 -12.41 -7.10
C LYS A 69 -8.28 -12.06 -5.86
N GLN A 70 -7.02 -12.50 -5.79
CA GLN A 70 -6.11 -12.16 -4.69
C GLN A 70 -5.80 -10.67 -4.64
N LYS A 71 -5.58 -10.01 -5.78
CA LYS A 71 -5.42 -8.53 -5.87
C LYS A 71 -6.63 -7.81 -5.26
N ARG A 72 -7.85 -8.25 -5.59
CA ARG A 72 -9.08 -7.70 -5.01
C ARG A 72 -9.15 -7.92 -3.49
N LEU A 73 -8.86 -9.14 -3.03
CA LEU A 73 -8.86 -9.45 -1.59
C LEU A 73 -7.80 -8.65 -0.82
N SER A 74 -6.59 -8.55 -1.37
CA SER A 74 -5.49 -7.78 -0.78
C SER A 74 -5.84 -6.30 -0.72
N ARG A 75 -6.39 -5.73 -1.80
CA ARG A 75 -6.91 -4.36 -1.84
C ARG A 75 -7.93 -4.13 -0.71
N THR A 76 -8.97 -4.94 -0.64
CA THR A 76 -10.01 -4.84 0.40
C THR A 76 -9.43 -4.96 1.80
N ARG A 77 -8.48 -5.88 2.02
CA ARG A 77 -7.80 -6.05 3.30
C ARG A 77 -7.02 -4.81 3.72
N VAL A 78 -6.25 -4.20 2.80
CA VAL A 78 -5.49 -2.98 3.07
C VAL A 78 -6.43 -1.82 3.38
N PHE A 79 -7.50 -1.62 2.59
CA PHE A 79 -8.50 -0.59 2.84
C PHE A 79 -9.25 -0.79 4.15
N ASN A 80 -9.73 -2.00 4.45
CA ASN A 80 -10.41 -2.29 5.71
C ASN A 80 -9.50 -2.05 6.92
N ASN A 81 -8.21 -2.38 6.80
CA ASN A 81 -7.24 -2.11 7.84
C ASN A 81 -6.97 -0.60 8.00
N ALA A 82 -6.90 0.15 6.89
CA ALA A 82 -6.79 1.62 6.92
C ALA A 82 -8.02 2.25 7.59
N PHE A 83 -9.22 1.85 7.14
CA PHE A 83 -10.49 2.33 7.66
C PHE A 83 -10.67 2.00 9.13
N LYS A 84 -10.35 0.76 9.56
CA LYS A 84 -10.38 0.37 10.98
C LYS A 84 -9.46 1.24 11.83
N LYS A 85 -8.26 1.57 11.34
CA LYS A 85 -7.33 2.47 12.06
C LYS A 85 -7.84 3.90 12.12
N PHE A 86 -8.43 4.39 11.03
CA PHE A 86 -9.03 5.71 10.97
C PHE A 86 -10.24 5.83 11.90
N SER A 87 -11.22 4.92 11.80
CA SER A 87 -12.43 4.94 12.62
C SER A 87 -12.14 4.74 14.10
N ALA A 88 -11.03 4.07 14.45
CA ALA A 88 -10.61 3.93 15.85
C ALA A 88 -10.40 5.28 16.55
N PHE A 89 -10.02 6.35 15.83
CA PHE A 89 -9.90 7.72 16.37
C PHE A 89 -11.22 8.32 16.86
N PHE A 90 -12.34 7.81 16.39
CA PHE A 90 -13.68 8.31 16.70
C PHE A 90 -14.50 7.35 17.56
N THR A 91 -14.10 6.09 17.65
CA THR A 91 -14.91 5.02 18.27
C THR A 91 -14.28 4.43 19.53
N THR A 92 -12.96 4.48 19.69
CA THR A 92 -12.28 3.89 20.85
C THR A 92 -11.87 4.94 21.86
N ALA A 93 -11.88 4.65 23.17
CA ALA A 93 -11.45 5.60 24.19
C ALA A 93 -10.02 6.12 23.95
N SER A 94 -9.09 5.21 23.61
CA SER A 94 -7.71 5.59 23.26
C SER A 94 -7.62 6.46 22.00
N GLY A 95 -8.53 6.24 21.04
CA GLY A 95 -8.59 7.04 19.82
C GLY A 95 -9.20 8.41 20.05
N LEU A 96 -10.26 8.51 20.86
CA LEU A 96 -10.85 9.79 21.27
C LEU A 96 -9.84 10.65 22.04
N LEU A 97 -9.03 10.04 22.91
CA LEU A 97 -7.92 10.75 23.56
C LEU A 97 -6.90 11.28 22.55
N LYS A 98 -6.50 10.46 21.56
CA LYS A 98 -5.59 10.91 20.48
C LYS A 98 -6.21 12.03 19.66
N SER A 99 -7.48 11.92 19.31
CA SER A 99 -8.23 12.96 18.60
C SER A 99 -8.26 14.26 19.39
N LEU A 100 -8.55 14.19 20.69
CA LEU A 100 -8.53 15.38 21.55
C LEU A 100 -7.13 16.01 21.61
N LEU A 101 -6.08 15.20 21.72
CA LEU A 101 -4.69 15.69 21.72
C LEU A 101 -4.33 16.35 20.39
N VAL A 102 -4.70 15.75 19.26
CA VAL A 102 -4.45 16.30 17.92
C VAL A 102 -5.22 17.62 17.74
N ALA A 103 -6.49 17.66 18.11
CA ALA A 103 -7.30 18.89 18.04
C ALA A 103 -6.72 20.00 18.92
N SER A 104 -6.32 19.67 20.15
CA SER A 104 -5.69 20.62 21.07
C SER A 104 -4.37 21.13 20.51
N PHE A 105 -3.55 20.26 19.92
CA PHE A 105 -2.28 20.64 19.31
C PHE A 105 -2.46 21.56 18.11
N ILE A 106 -3.40 21.26 17.22
CA ILE A 106 -3.73 22.13 16.07
C ILE A 106 -4.23 23.49 16.56
N TYR A 107 -5.10 23.51 17.58
CA TYR A 107 -5.61 24.75 18.15
C TYR A 107 -4.50 25.61 18.79
N LEU A 108 -3.59 24.98 19.54
CA LEU A 108 -2.44 25.68 20.12
C LEU A 108 -1.52 26.22 19.03
N LEU A 109 -1.26 25.45 17.97
CA LEU A 109 -0.48 25.91 16.83
C LEU A 109 -1.14 27.09 16.13
N SER A 110 -2.44 27.05 15.86
CA SER A 110 -3.14 28.14 15.19
C SER A 110 -3.21 29.42 16.03
N THR A 111 -3.20 29.28 17.37
CA THR A 111 -3.32 30.42 18.29
C THR A 111 -1.98 31.06 18.61
N PHE A 112 -0.92 30.25 18.79
CA PHE A 112 0.36 30.72 19.33
C PHE A 112 1.53 30.69 18.35
N ALA A 113 1.43 29.93 17.25
CA ALA A 113 2.49 29.92 16.24
C ALA A 113 2.30 31.06 15.24
N SER A 114 3.40 31.55 14.68
CA SER A 114 3.32 32.42 13.49
C SER A 114 2.65 31.66 12.34
N GLU A 115 1.89 32.37 11.50
CA GLU A 115 1.24 31.82 10.29
C GLU A 115 2.19 30.95 9.46
N PHE A 116 3.42 31.42 9.24
CA PHE A 116 4.44 30.67 8.51
C PHE A 116 4.74 29.28 9.11
N ILE A 117 4.87 29.19 10.43
CA ILE A 117 5.14 27.92 11.14
C ILE A 117 3.93 26.99 11.02
N PHE A 118 2.73 27.53 11.16
CA PHE A 118 1.49 26.78 11.07
C PHE A 118 1.32 26.17 9.66
N LEU A 119 1.43 26.99 8.61
CA LEU A 119 1.34 26.55 7.22
C LEU A 119 2.42 25.51 6.87
N THR A 120 3.68 25.77 7.27
CA THR A 120 4.78 24.82 7.05
C THR A 120 4.50 23.47 7.73
N THR A 121 3.94 23.49 8.94
CA THR A 121 3.59 22.25 9.66
C THR A 121 2.52 21.47 8.92
N ILE A 122 1.52 22.15 8.35
CA ILE A 122 0.45 21.53 7.57
C ILE A 122 1.01 20.93 6.28
N ASP A 123 1.84 21.67 5.53
CA ASP A 123 2.49 21.14 4.32
C ASP A 123 3.28 19.87 4.61
N ILE A 124 4.02 19.87 5.72
CA ILE A 124 4.76 18.69 6.19
C ILE A 124 3.81 17.52 6.47
N ILE A 125 2.69 17.74 7.16
CA ILE A 125 1.69 16.70 7.44
C ILE A 125 1.18 16.09 6.12
N PHE A 126 0.89 16.91 5.12
CA PHE A 126 0.37 16.43 3.83
C PHE A 126 1.41 15.66 3.01
N ILE A 127 2.66 16.09 3.04
CA ILE A 127 3.71 15.55 2.16
C ILE A 127 4.41 14.31 2.76
N ILE A 128 4.55 14.25 4.09
CA ILE A 128 5.29 13.18 4.79
C ILE A 128 4.83 11.76 4.38
N PRO A 129 3.52 11.43 4.35
CA PRO A 129 3.06 10.10 3.95
C PRO A 129 3.54 9.68 2.56
N ALA A 130 3.45 10.59 1.59
CA ALA A 130 3.84 10.33 0.21
C ALA A 130 5.35 10.10 0.08
N ILE A 131 6.17 10.97 0.70
CA ILE A 131 7.63 10.80 0.72
C ILE A 131 7.99 9.46 1.39
N THR A 132 7.42 9.18 2.55
CA THR A 132 7.74 7.96 3.31
C THR A 132 7.34 6.70 2.54
N ALA A 133 6.17 6.69 1.90
CA ALA A 133 5.72 5.57 1.08
C ALA A 133 6.60 5.39 -0.17
N TYR A 134 7.03 6.48 -0.80
CA TYR A 134 7.95 6.44 -1.94
C TYR A 134 9.32 5.87 -1.54
N VAL A 135 9.90 6.34 -0.44
CA VAL A 135 11.16 5.81 0.12
C VAL A 135 11.02 4.33 0.45
N MET A 136 9.90 3.90 1.03
CA MET A 136 9.62 2.48 1.28
C MET A 136 9.65 1.65 -0.02
N GLN A 137 9.01 2.12 -1.10
CA GLN A 137 9.04 1.42 -2.39
C GLN A 137 10.45 1.35 -2.99
N LEU A 138 11.21 2.45 -2.94
CA LEU A 138 12.60 2.46 -3.41
C LEU A 138 13.47 1.48 -2.62
N ARG A 139 13.34 1.48 -1.29
CA ARG A 139 14.05 0.55 -0.41
C ARG A 139 13.71 -0.90 -0.74
N PHE A 140 12.43 -1.21 -0.97
CA PHE A 140 11.98 -2.54 -1.36
C PHE A 140 12.64 -2.98 -2.68
N LYS A 141 12.53 -2.15 -3.73
CA LYS A 141 13.15 -2.43 -5.05
C LYS A 141 14.67 -2.64 -4.94
N TYR A 142 15.33 -1.81 -4.13
CA TYR A 142 16.77 -1.93 -3.88
C TYR A 142 17.12 -3.27 -3.21
N LEU A 143 16.37 -3.69 -2.20
CA LEU A 143 16.59 -4.97 -1.51
C LEU A 143 16.37 -6.17 -2.45
N CYS A 144 15.29 -6.16 -3.25
CA CYS A 144 15.03 -7.20 -4.25
C CYS A 144 16.18 -7.31 -5.28
N ARG A 145 16.66 -6.17 -5.80
CA ARG A 145 17.78 -6.14 -6.74
C ARG A 145 19.08 -6.63 -6.11
N LYS A 146 19.40 -6.17 -4.89
CA LYS A 146 20.61 -6.59 -4.16
C LYS A 146 20.64 -8.09 -3.90
N ARG A 147 19.48 -8.70 -3.62
CA ARG A 147 19.34 -10.13 -3.31
C ARG A 147 19.01 -11.01 -4.52
N ARG A 148 18.91 -10.44 -5.73
CA ARG A 148 18.52 -11.16 -6.97
C ARG A 148 17.24 -11.97 -6.80
N LEU A 149 16.25 -11.39 -6.12
CA LEU A 149 14.94 -12.00 -5.94
C LEU A 149 14.16 -12.02 -7.27
N PRO A 150 13.28 -13.02 -7.49
CA PRO A 150 12.56 -13.16 -8.75
C PRO A 150 11.45 -12.10 -8.93
N PHE A 151 10.95 -11.51 -7.85
CA PHE A 151 9.96 -10.45 -7.85
C PHE A 151 10.60 -9.06 -7.71
N LYS A 152 9.90 -8.03 -8.21
CA LYS A 152 10.38 -6.64 -8.25
C LYS A 152 9.49 -5.66 -7.50
N THR A 153 8.23 -6.04 -7.27
CA THR A 153 7.21 -5.18 -6.68
C THR A 153 6.49 -5.92 -5.56
N SER A 154 5.75 -5.16 -4.75
CA SER A 154 4.82 -5.72 -3.77
C SER A 154 3.49 -4.99 -3.96
N PHE A 155 2.43 -5.75 -4.12
CA PHE A 155 1.10 -5.21 -4.33
C PHE A 155 0.64 -4.46 -3.08
N THR A 156 0.97 -4.95 -1.88
CA THR A 156 0.68 -4.27 -0.62
C THR A 156 1.38 -2.91 -0.55
N ASN A 157 2.67 -2.85 -0.91
CA ASN A 157 3.42 -1.59 -0.94
C ASN A 157 2.85 -0.60 -1.97
N GLN A 158 2.37 -1.08 -3.11
CA GLN A 158 1.68 -0.25 -4.12
C GLN A 158 0.37 0.30 -3.57
N MET A 159 -0.44 -0.53 -2.91
CA MET A 159 -1.69 -0.09 -2.30
C MET A 159 -1.47 0.92 -1.17
N VAL A 160 -0.48 0.70 -0.30
CA VAL A 160 -0.12 1.66 0.76
C VAL A 160 0.35 2.98 0.17
N PHE A 161 1.15 2.95 -0.90
CA PHE A 161 1.56 4.15 -1.60
C PHE A 161 0.38 4.89 -2.24
N LEU A 162 -0.49 4.17 -2.96
CA LEU A 162 -1.71 4.73 -3.55
C LEU A 162 -2.57 5.40 -2.49
N ILE A 163 -2.81 4.70 -1.37
CA ILE A 163 -3.53 5.26 -0.23
C ILE A 163 -2.85 6.53 0.25
N SER A 164 -1.51 6.58 0.37
CA SER A 164 -0.75 7.72 0.91
C SER A 164 -0.73 8.95 -0.01
N ILE A 165 -0.87 8.78 -1.33
CA ILE A 165 -0.94 9.89 -2.29
C ILE A 165 -2.38 10.32 -2.60
N MET A 166 -3.37 9.49 -2.27
CA MET A 166 -4.78 9.71 -2.61
C MET A 166 -5.28 11.05 -2.09
N CYS A 167 -5.00 11.40 -0.83
CA CYS A 167 -5.50 12.64 -0.25
C CYS A 167 -4.83 13.89 -0.84
N ILE A 168 -3.55 13.80 -1.26
CA ILE A 168 -2.91 14.90 -2.02
C ILE A 168 -3.65 15.10 -3.35
N GLY A 169 -3.94 14.02 -4.06
CA GLY A 169 -4.67 14.06 -5.34
C GLY A 169 -6.10 14.57 -5.21
N LEU A 170 -6.83 14.12 -4.18
CA LEU A 170 -8.22 14.54 -3.94
C LEU A 170 -8.33 15.99 -3.48
N PHE A 171 -7.37 16.49 -2.70
CA PHE A 171 -7.46 17.80 -2.07
C PHE A 171 -6.88 18.92 -2.92
N GLN A 172 -5.75 18.67 -3.59
CA GLN A 172 -5.13 19.66 -4.46
C GLN A 172 -5.42 19.40 -5.94
N GLY A 173 -5.30 18.14 -6.37
CA GLY A 173 -5.40 17.77 -7.78
C GLY A 173 -6.80 17.97 -8.35
N LEU A 174 -7.83 17.42 -7.70
CA LEU A 174 -9.20 17.50 -8.20
C LEU A 174 -9.72 18.95 -8.25
N PRO A 175 -9.60 19.78 -7.20
CA PRO A 175 -10.04 21.17 -7.29
C PRO A 175 -9.27 21.99 -8.32
N ASP A 176 -7.95 21.81 -8.46
CA ASP A 176 -7.19 22.50 -9.52
C ASP A 176 -7.65 22.10 -10.92
N ILE A 177 -7.88 20.80 -11.16
CA ILE A 177 -8.38 20.31 -12.45
C ILE A 177 -9.78 20.89 -12.74
N ILE A 178 -10.70 20.80 -11.79
CA ILE A 178 -12.09 21.30 -11.96
C ILE A 178 -12.08 22.81 -12.20
N HIS A 179 -11.35 23.57 -11.39
CA HIS A 179 -11.27 25.01 -11.52
C HIS A 179 -10.61 25.42 -12.84
N ARG A 180 -9.57 24.71 -13.26
CA ARG A 180 -8.92 24.97 -14.56
C ARG A 180 -9.87 24.71 -15.72
N ILE A 181 -10.71 23.68 -15.65
CA ILE A 181 -11.74 23.41 -16.67
C ILE A 181 -12.81 24.51 -16.66
N ALA A 182 -13.24 24.96 -15.48
CA ALA A 182 -14.33 25.92 -15.34
C ALA A 182 -13.94 27.38 -15.63
N VAL A 183 -12.74 27.81 -15.22
CA VAL A 183 -12.32 29.22 -15.18
C VAL A 183 -11.07 29.48 -16.04
N GLY A 184 -10.32 28.43 -16.41
CA GLY A 184 -9.10 28.55 -17.23
C GLY A 184 -7.84 28.96 -16.46
N SER A 185 -7.91 29.13 -15.13
CA SER A 185 -6.77 29.48 -14.28
C SER A 185 -6.45 28.40 -13.25
N ARG A 186 -5.22 28.45 -12.71
CA ARG A 186 -4.79 27.58 -11.59
C ARG A 186 -5.57 27.92 -10.33
N PHE A 187 -5.86 26.91 -9.52
CA PHE A 187 -6.51 27.05 -8.23
C PHE A 187 -5.64 26.43 -7.14
N ASN A 188 -5.50 27.16 -6.03
CA ASN A 188 -4.83 26.65 -4.84
C ASN A 188 -5.88 26.40 -3.76
N THR A 189 -6.21 25.13 -3.51
CA THR A 189 -7.20 24.75 -2.51
C THR A 189 -6.82 25.23 -1.11
N LEU A 190 -5.52 25.21 -0.78
CA LEU A 190 -5.00 25.68 0.51
C LEU A 190 -5.32 27.15 0.73
N THR A 191 -4.95 28.01 -0.23
CA THR A 191 -5.21 29.46 -0.15
C THR A 191 -6.70 29.81 -0.11
N TYR A 192 -7.54 29.01 -0.78
CA TYR A 192 -8.99 29.21 -0.72
C TYR A 192 -9.56 28.82 0.66
N LEU A 193 -9.08 27.73 1.26
CA LEU A 193 -9.57 27.26 2.55
C LEU A 193 -9.04 28.07 3.73
N GLU A 194 -7.87 28.70 3.60
CA GLU A 194 -7.35 29.68 4.57
C GLU A 194 -8.32 30.84 4.81
N GLN A 195 -9.18 31.17 3.85
CA GLN A 195 -10.20 32.21 4.00
C GLN A 195 -11.39 31.77 4.88
N PHE A 196 -11.50 30.48 5.19
CA PHE A 196 -12.61 29.89 5.93
C PHE A 196 -12.11 29.07 7.13
N ASP A 197 -11.76 29.75 8.23
CA ASP A 197 -11.25 29.15 9.46
C ASP A 197 -12.07 27.93 9.95
N PHE A 198 -13.40 28.02 9.83
CA PHE A 198 -14.32 26.95 10.24
C PHE A 198 -14.16 25.65 9.43
N ILE A 199 -13.74 25.74 8.17
CA ILE A 199 -13.51 24.57 7.30
C ILE A 199 -12.06 24.11 7.41
N PHE A 200 -11.14 25.05 7.57
CA PHE A 200 -9.71 24.78 7.62
C PHE A 200 -9.34 23.86 8.79
N PHE A 201 -9.83 24.15 10.00
CA PHE A 201 -9.47 23.35 11.18
C PHE A 201 -9.92 21.88 11.09
N PRO A 202 -11.20 21.54 10.76
CA PRO A 202 -11.63 20.16 10.56
C PRO A 202 -10.84 19.43 9.46
N VAL A 203 -10.48 20.13 8.38
CA VAL A 203 -9.66 19.55 7.31
C VAL A 203 -8.28 19.18 7.85
N VAL A 204 -7.55 20.11 8.45
CA VAL A 204 -6.21 19.83 9.01
C VAL A 204 -6.26 18.70 10.03
N PHE A 205 -7.30 18.66 10.86
CA PHE A 205 -7.53 17.59 11.82
C PHE A 205 -7.67 16.22 11.15
N LEU A 206 -8.56 16.11 10.14
CA LEU A 206 -8.76 14.86 9.40
C LEU A 206 -7.50 14.41 8.66
N PHE A 207 -6.76 15.36 8.07
CA PHE A 207 -5.50 15.09 7.39
C PHE A 207 -4.40 14.63 8.32
N THR A 208 -4.35 15.16 9.54
CA THR A 208 -3.40 14.72 10.56
C THR A 208 -3.68 13.28 10.97
N ILE A 209 -4.95 12.91 11.17
CA ILE A 209 -5.36 11.53 11.45
C ILE A 209 -5.01 10.61 10.26
N TYR A 210 -5.33 11.04 9.05
CA TYR A 210 -5.03 10.27 7.85
C TYR A 210 -3.51 10.04 7.67
N THR A 211 -2.70 11.07 7.94
CA THR A 211 -1.23 10.98 7.94
C THR A 211 -0.73 9.95 8.93
N TRP A 212 -1.27 9.96 10.15
CA TRP A 212 -0.97 8.96 11.16
C TRP A 212 -1.32 7.53 10.68
N VAL A 213 -2.49 7.34 10.07
CA VAL A 213 -2.92 6.05 9.52
C VAL A 213 -1.95 5.57 8.45
N CYS A 214 -1.59 6.44 7.50
CA CYS A 214 -0.65 6.11 6.42
C CYS A 214 0.71 5.70 6.96
N LEU A 215 1.29 6.49 7.88
CA LEU A 215 2.56 6.16 8.52
C LEU A 215 2.51 4.82 9.26
N THR A 216 1.39 4.52 9.93
CA THR A 216 1.18 3.23 10.60
C THR A 216 1.12 2.07 9.59
N LEU A 217 0.49 2.26 8.43
CA LEU A 217 0.45 1.26 7.36
C LEU A 217 1.84 1.02 6.75
N ILE A 218 2.58 2.10 6.47
CA ILE A 218 3.95 2.05 5.94
C ILE A 218 4.89 1.33 6.91
N ALA A 219 4.80 1.64 8.21
CA ALA A 219 5.59 0.99 9.24
C ALA A 219 5.32 -0.52 9.30
N LYS A 220 4.04 -0.92 9.20
CA LYS A 220 3.66 -2.35 9.15
C LYS A 220 4.20 -3.03 7.88
N SER A 221 4.05 -2.39 6.72
CA SER A 221 4.51 -2.95 5.44
C SER A 221 6.02 -3.14 5.42
N THR A 222 6.77 -2.18 5.97
CA THR A 222 8.25 -2.25 6.05
C THR A 222 8.72 -3.43 6.91
N ARG A 223 8.01 -3.75 7.99
CA ARG A 223 8.33 -4.93 8.84
C ARG A 223 8.11 -6.24 8.08
N LEU A 224 7.00 -6.37 7.37
CA LEU A 224 6.69 -7.55 6.55
C LEU A 224 7.73 -7.76 5.44
N ASN A 225 8.13 -6.67 4.77
CA ASN A 225 9.19 -6.74 3.75
C ASN A 225 10.53 -7.19 4.34
N THR A 226 10.82 -6.82 5.59
CA THR A 226 12.07 -7.22 6.24
C THR A 226 12.04 -8.71 6.57
N SER A 227 10.93 -9.22 7.12
CA SER A 227 10.81 -10.64 7.45
C SER A 227 10.85 -11.56 6.24
N ALA A 228 10.27 -11.14 5.11
CA ALA A 228 10.18 -11.99 3.94
C ALA A 228 11.37 -11.86 2.99
N THR A 229 12.19 -10.81 3.14
CA THR A 229 13.46 -10.74 2.42
C THR A 229 14.56 -11.52 3.12
N LEU A 230 14.54 -11.60 4.47
CA LEU A 230 15.52 -12.32 5.31
C LEU A 230 15.50 -13.83 5.02
#